data_AF-A0A2G9TPV8-F1
#
_entry.id   AF-A0A2G9TPV8-F1
#
_cell.length_a   1.000
_cell.length_b   1.000
_cell.length_c   1.000
_cell.angle_alpha   90.00
_cell.angle_beta   90.00
_cell.angle_gamma   90.00
#
_symmetry.space_group_name_H-M   'P 1'
#
loop_
_entity.id
_entity.type
_entity.pdbx_description
1 polymer ?
#
loop_
_entity_poly.entity_id
_entity_poly.type
_entity_poly.pdbx_seq_one_letter_code
_entity_poly.pdbx_strand_id
1 'polypeptide(L)'
;MARDFDGLCRNSLNTSAIARRCSQITHSLLELDAASRVLAGILNAFEDVPENPEDYVEKDDSSFTINILSLLTHGFGHNAVKTVIRLTMEIIEQQRLLLHEVPFTCNPSAEQSKPLYM
;
A
#
# COMPACT_ATOMS: atom_id res chain seq x y z
N MET A 1 -13.71 9.38 -8.33
CA MET A 1 -13.66 8.18 -7.46
C MET A 1 -12.31 7.47 -7.55
N ALA A 2 -11.78 7.14 -8.73
CA ALA A 2 -10.45 6.50 -8.89
C ALA A 2 -9.27 7.31 -8.31
N ARG A 3 -9.17 8.60 -8.64
CA ARG A 3 -8.10 9.48 -8.17
C ARG A 3 -8.09 9.70 -6.65
N ASP A 4 -9.19 9.42 -5.98
CA ASP A 4 -9.35 9.63 -4.53
C ASP A 4 -9.30 8.30 -3.75
N PHE A 5 -8.98 7.19 -4.41
CA PHE A 5 -8.91 5.89 -3.73
C PHE A 5 -7.75 5.84 -2.73
N ASP A 6 -6.58 6.40 -3.09
CA ASP A 6 -5.46 6.57 -2.16
C ASP A 6 -5.85 7.46 -0.96
N GLY A 7 -6.52 8.58 -1.23
CA GLY A 7 -7.04 9.48 -0.18
C GLY A 7 -8.03 8.78 0.74
N LEU A 8 -9.01 8.06 0.18
CA LEU A 8 -9.99 7.28 0.93
C LEU A 8 -9.31 6.22 1.81
N CYS A 9 -8.35 5.48 1.27
CA CYS A 9 -7.63 4.48 2.04
C CYS A 9 -6.82 5.09 3.17
N ARG A 10 -6.06 6.17 2.92
CA ARG A 10 -5.26 6.85 3.96
C ARG A 10 -6.11 7.44 5.08
N ASN A 11 -7.30 7.93 4.75
CA ASN A 11 -8.21 8.54 5.72
C ASN A 11 -9.04 7.51 6.50
N SER A 12 -9.28 6.33 5.91
CA SER A 12 -10.21 5.33 6.48
C SER A 12 -9.50 4.15 7.13
N LEU A 13 -8.27 3.83 6.71
CA LEU A 13 -7.54 2.66 7.19
C LEU A 13 -6.52 3.04 8.25
N ASN A 14 -6.59 2.34 9.39
CA ASN A 14 -5.58 2.42 10.43
C ASN A 14 -4.54 1.32 10.20
N THR A 15 -3.47 1.63 9.45
CA THR A 15 -2.41 0.69 9.08
C THR A 15 -1.72 0.09 10.30
N SER A 16 -1.54 0.85 11.38
CA SER A 16 -0.94 0.36 12.64
C SER A 16 -1.83 -0.66 13.36
N ALA A 17 -3.15 -0.44 13.41
CA ALA A 17 -4.08 -1.39 14.01
C ALA A 17 -4.17 -2.70 13.21
N ILE A 18 -4.15 -2.60 11.88
CA ILE A 18 -4.10 -3.75 10.97
C ILE A 18 -2.79 -4.52 11.19
N ALA A 19 -1.65 -3.82 11.18
CA ALA A 19 -0.33 -4.42 11.40
C ALA A 19 -0.25 -5.14 12.76
N ARG A 20 -0.80 -4.57 13.83
CA ARG A 20 -0.84 -5.22 15.14
C ARG A 20 -1.65 -6.52 15.11
N ARG A 21 -2.80 -6.52 14.44
CA ARG A 21 -3.62 -7.73 14.25
C ARG A 21 -2.91 -8.77 13.39
N CYS A 22 -2.26 -8.34 12.31
CA CYS A 22 -1.49 -9.23 11.43
C CYS A 22 -0.22 -9.77 12.11
N SER A 23 0.41 -9.03 13.03
CA SER A 23 1.61 -9.50 13.76
C SER A 23 1.32 -10.61 14.77
N GLN A 24 0.05 -10.81 15.13
CA GLN A 24 -0.37 -12.01 15.88
C GLN A 24 -0.23 -13.27 15.02
N ILE A 25 -0.24 -13.12 13.69
CA ILE A 25 0.10 -14.15 12.72
C ILE A 25 1.62 -14.11 12.56
N THR A 26 2.27 -15.18 13.00
CA THR A 26 3.69 -15.23 13.38
C THR A 26 4.60 -15.20 12.15
N HIS A 27 4.90 -14.01 11.63
CA HIS A 27 5.90 -13.81 10.57
C HIS A 27 7.23 -13.35 11.16
N SER A 28 8.33 -13.95 10.70
CA SER A 28 9.68 -13.52 11.03
C SER A 28 10.06 -12.25 10.27
N LEU A 29 11.04 -11.49 10.81
CA LEU A 29 11.57 -10.30 10.14
C LEU A 29 12.10 -10.61 8.73
N LEU A 30 12.70 -11.78 8.54
CA LEU A 30 13.24 -12.23 7.25
C LEU A 30 12.13 -12.45 6.21
N GLU A 31 10.99 -13.00 6.62
CA GLU A 31 9.83 -13.18 5.74
C GLU A 31 9.19 -11.84 5.37
N LEU A 32 9.09 -10.91 6.32
CA LEU A 32 8.59 -9.56 6.06
C LEU A 32 9.51 -8.80 5.09
N ASP A 33 10.83 -8.91 5.25
CA ASP A 33 11.81 -8.32 4.34
C ASP A 33 11.71 -8.92 2.93
N ALA A 34 11.53 -10.24 2.82
CA ALA A 34 11.34 -10.90 1.54
C ALA A 34 10.05 -10.44 0.86
N ALA A 35 8.95 -10.34 1.59
CA ALA A 35 7.67 -9.86 1.08
C ALA A 35 7.77 -8.40 0.59
N SER A 36 8.39 -7.51 1.38
CA SER A 36 8.60 -6.11 0.99
C SER A 36 9.42 -5.98 -0.29
N ARG A 37 10.46 -6.80 -0.49
CA ARG A 37 11.25 -6.79 -1.74
C ARG A 37 10.43 -7.21 -2.95
N VAL A 38 9.62 -8.26 -2.82
CA VAL A 38 8.75 -8.74 -3.92
C VAL A 38 7.71 -7.66 -4.26
N LEU A 39 7.06 -7.09 -3.25
CA LEU A 39 6.06 -6.04 -3.43
C LEU A 39 6.66 -4.77 -4.04
N ALA A 40 7.88 -4.37 -3.67
CA ALA A 40 8.58 -3.25 -4.28
C ALA A 40 8.88 -3.49 -5.77
N GLY A 41 9.29 -4.70 -6.13
CA GLY A 41 9.49 -5.08 -7.53
C GLY A 41 8.20 -5.00 -8.35
N ILE A 42 7.08 -5.48 -7.79
CA ILE A 42 5.76 -5.37 -8.42
C ILE A 42 5.35 -3.90 -8.52
N LEU A 43 5.49 -3.11 -7.46
CA LEU A 43 5.14 -1.69 -7.48
C LEU A 43 5.90 -0.93 -8.55
N ASN A 44 7.22 -1.16 -8.68
CA ASN A 44 8.04 -0.53 -9.71
C ASN A 44 7.52 -0.85 -11.12
N ALA A 45 7.18 -2.11 -11.40
CA ALA A 45 6.60 -2.48 -12.69
C ALA A 45 5.28 -1.75 -12.98
N PHE A 46 4.52 -1.37 -11.94
CA PHE A 46 3.32 -0.54 -12.05
C PHE A 46 3.59 0.97 -12.07
N GLU A 47 4.75 1.46 -11.61
CA GLU A 47 5.15 2.87 -11.78
C GLU A 47 5.60 3.15 -13.21
N ASP A 48 6.21 2.15 -13.86
CA ASP A 48 6.66 2.25 -15.26
C ASP A 48 5.50 2.18 -16.27
N VAL A 49 4.30 1.85 -15.80
CA VAL A 49 3.07 1.79 -16.58
C VAL A 49 2.44 3.20 -16.68
N PRO A 50 2.30 3.78 -17.89
CA PRO A 50 1.61 5.04 -18.05
C PRO A 50 0.11 4.90 -17.72
N GLU A 51 -0.43 5.93 -17.05
CA GLU A 51 -1.82 5.97 -16.60
C GLU A 51 -2.81 6.03 -17.78
N ASN A 52 -2.42 6.66 -18.90
CA ASN A 52 -3.24 6.71 -20.11
C ASN A 52 -2.77 5.67 -21.15
N PRO A 53 -3.68 4.96 -21.83
CA PRO A 53 -3.34 3.98 -22.84
C PRO A 53 -2.83 4.59 -24.14
N GLU A 54 -3.05 5.89 -24.34
CA GLU A 54 -2.58 6.61 -25.52
C GLU A 54 -1.10 6.98 -25.40
N ASP A 55 -0.53 6.96 -24.18
CA ASP A 55 0.87 7.26 -23.90
C ASP A 55 1.79 6.04 -24.09
N TYR A 56 1.25 4.89 -24.51
CA TYR A 56 2.02 3.71 -24.89
C TYR A 56 2.77 3.94 -26.21
N VAL A 57 4.01 4.40 -26.12
CA VAL A 57 4.91 4.51 -27.28
C VAL A 57 5.90 3.33 -27.26
N GLU A 58 5.68 2.39 -28.18
CA GLU A 58 6.57 1.34 -28.71
C GLU A 58 6.43 -0.15 -28.30
N LYS A 59 6.93 -0.97 -29.23
CA LYS A 59 6.56 -2.35 -29.61
C LYS A 59 7.71 -3.33 -29.37
N ASP A 60 8.00 -3.67 -28.12
CA ASP A 60 8.81 -4.86 -27.79
C ASP A 60 8.03 -5.81 -26.86
N ASP A 61 8.46 -7.08 -26.76
CA ASP A 61 7.71 -8.11 -26.01
C ASP A 61 7.60 -7.82 -24.51
N SER A 62 8.59 -7.16 -23.92
CA SER A 62 8.55 -6.66 -22.53
C SER A 62 7.49 -5.59 -22.35
N SER A 63 7.46 -4.63 -23.27
CA SER A 63 6.48 -3.55 -23.34
C SER A 63 5.09 -4.14 -23.58
N PHE A 64 4.94 -5.20 -24.39
CA PHE A 64 3.66 -5.87 -24.60
C PHE A 64 3.06 -6.45 -23.32
N THR A 65 3.86 -7.12 -22.48
CA THR A 65 3.36 -7.69 -21.21
C THR A 65 2.94 -6.58 -20.23
N ILE A 66 3.74 -5.50 -20.18
CA ILE A 66 3.45 -4.31 -19.38
C ILE A 66 2.16 -3.64 -19.90
N ASN A 67 2.01 -3.49 -21.22
CA ASN A 67 0.83 -2.91 -21.87
C ASN A 67 -0.44 -3.76 -21.62
N ILE A 68 -0.33 -5.09 -21.54
CA ILE A 68 -1.44 -5.97 -21.17
C ILE A 68 -1.82 -5.80 -19.69
N LEU A 69 -0.85 -5.73 -18.78
CA LEU A 69 -1.11 -5.43 -17.37
C LEU A 69 -1.79 -4.07 -17.22
N SER A 70 -1.38 -3.09 -18.01
CA SER A 70 -2.02 -1.78 -18.06
C SER A 70 -3.43 -1.81 -18.63
N LEU A 71 -3.67 -2.54 -19.72
CA LEU A 71 -5.02 -2.71 -20.27
C LEU A 71 -5.96 -3.38 -19.26
N LEU A 72 -5.45 -4.38 -18.52
CA LEU A 72 -6.20 -5.07 -17.48
C LEU A 72 -6.47 -4.20 -16.26
N THR A 73 -5.63 -3.19 -16.02
CA THR A 73 -5.74 -2.34 -14.84
C THR A 73 -6.14 -0.90 -15.15
N HIS A 74 -6.32 -0.50 -16.40
CA HIS A 74 -6.45 0.89 -16.81
C HIS A 74 -7.47 1.71 -15.97
N GLY A 75 -7.10 2.95 -15.66
CA GLY A 75 -7.93 3.89 -14.91
C GLY A 75 -8.02 3.53 -13.42
N PHE A 76 -9.22 3.16 -12.94
CA PHE A 76 -9.47 2.89 -11.52
C PHE A 76 -8.65 1.70 -10.99
N GLY A 77 -8.52 0.62 -11.77
CA GLY A 77 -7.84 -0.60 -11.34
C GLY A 77 -6.37 -0.39 -11.02
N HIS A 78 -5.70 0.46 -11.79
CA HIS A 78 -4.26 0.67 -11.77
C HIS A 78 -3.89 1.45 -10.51
N ASN A 79 -4.58 2.57 -10.30
CA ASN A 79 -4.45 3.36 -9.10
C ASN A 79 -4.88 2.58 -7.84
N ALA A 80 -5.93 1.76 -7.93
CA ALA A 80 -6.35 0.91 -6.81
C ALA A 80 -5.29 -0.14 -6.46
N VAL A 81 -4.72 -0.84 -7.44
CA VAL A 81 -3.68 -1.85 -7.23
C VAL A 81 -2.41 -1.22 -6.65
N LYS A 82 -1.94 -0.10 -7.21
CA LYS A 82 -0.80 0.66 -6.66
C LYS A 82 -1.03 1.06 -5.21
N THR A 83 -2.22 1.59 -4.92
CA THR A 83 -2.62 1.99 -3.57
C THR A 83 -2.60 0.80 -2.61
N VAL A 84 -3.19 -0.34 -3.00
CA VAL A 84 -3.21 -1.56 -2.17
C VAL A 84 -1.80 -2.09 -1.93
N ILE A 85 -0.94 -2.12 -2.96
CA ILE A 85 0.46 -2.56 -2.79
C ILE A 85 1.20 -1.64 -1.82
N ARG A 86 1.09 -0.32 -1.99
CA ARG A 86 1.71 0.68 -1.09
C ARG A 86 1.23 0.52 0.36
N LEU A 87 -0.07 0.38 0.58
CA LEU A 87 -0.64 0.14 1.91
C LEU A 87 -0.17 -1.17 2.53
N THR A 88 -0.05 -2.22 1.72
CA THR A 88 0.46 -3.52 2.19
C THR A 88 1.91 -3.41 2.63
N MET A 89 2.74 -2.71 1.86
CA MET A 89 4.13 -2.43 2.25
C MET A 89 4.21 -1.57 3.52
N GLU A 90 3.33 -0.58 3.68
CA GLU A 90 3.24 0.22 4.91
C GLU A 90 2.86 -0.63 6.12
N ILE A 91 1.88 -1.53 5.98
CA ILE A 91 1.51 -2.48 7.03
C ILE A 91 2.70 -3.36 7.40
N ILE A 92 3.42 -3.92 6.42
CA ILE A 92 4.61 -4.74 6.67
C ILE A 92 5.67 -3.94 7.44
N GLU A 93 5.91 -2.68 7.07
CA GLU A 93 6.84 -1.82 7.80
C GLU A 93 6.41 -1.61 9.25
N GLN A 94 5.12 -1.38 9.50
CA GLN A 94 4.58 -1.30 10.87
C GLN A 94 4.77 -2.63 11.64
N GLN A 95 4.66 -3.79 10.98
CA GLN A 95 4.95 -5.10 11.60
C GLN A 95 6.44 -5.25 11.94
N ARG A 96 7.34 -4.79 11.06
CA ARG A 96 8.79 -4.78 11.31
C ARG A 96 9.13 -3.91 12.53
N LEU A 97 8.53 -2.73 12.63
CA LEU A 97 8.70 -1.83 13.78
C LEU A 97 8.20 -2.46 15.10
N LEU A 98 7.08 -3.19 15.06
CA LEU A 98 6.57 -3.95 16.22
C LEU A 98 7.54 -5.05 16.68
N LEU A 99 8.19 -5.74 15.73
CA LEU A 99 9.16 -6.80 16.04
C LEU A 99 10.51 -6.26 16.53
N HIS A 100 10.89 -5.04 16.15
CA HIS A 100 12.15 -4.40 16.55
C HIS A 100 12.12 -3.69 17.92
N GLU A 101 11.00 -3.71 18.65
CA GLU A 101 10.82 -3.01 19.94
C GLU A 101 11.18 -1.52 19.93
N VAL A 102 10.94 -0.81 18.81
CA VAL A 102 10.97 0.65 18.84
C VAL A 102 9.69 1.13 19.53
N PRO A 103 9.75 1.96 20.59
CA PRO A 103 8.54 2.45 21.23
C PRO A 103 7.72 3.21 20.19
N PHE A 104 6.53 2.68 19.90
CA PHE A 104 5.52 3.45 19.18
C PHE A 104 5.28 4.72 19.98
N THR A 105 5.78 5.86 19.50
CA THR A 105 5.15 7.14 19.80
C THR A 105 3.81 7.12 19.06
N CYS A 106 2.85 6.41 19.65
CA CYS A 106 1.46 6.67 19.44
C CYS A 106 1.27 8.13 19.83
N ASN A 107 1.25 9.03 18.85
CA ASN A 107 0.55 10.29 19.06
C ASN A 107 -0.92 9.89 19.10
N PRO A 108 -1.59 9.90 20.27
CA PRO A 108 -3.04 9.86 20.25
C PRO A 108 -3.44 11.13 19.50
N SER A 109 -4.03 10.96 18.32
CA SER A 109 -4.68 12.07 17.63
C SER A 109 -5.57 12.79 18.65
N ALA A 110 -5.40 14.11 18.68
CA ALA A 110 -5.93 15.02 19.66
C ALA A 110 -7.39 14.74 20.06
N GLU A 111 -7.62 14.76 21.37
CA GLU A 111 -8.82 15.22 22.05
C GLU A 111 -10.14 15.16 21.26
N GLN A 112 -10.88 14.08 21.44
CA GLN A 112 -12.34 14.17 21.58
C GLN A 112 -12.74 13.78 23.00
N SER A 113 -12.28 14.59 23.96
CA SER A 113 -12.93 14.78 25.25
C SER A 113 -14.27 15.49 25.00
N LYS A 114 -15.30 14.74 24.62
CA LYS A 114 -16.69 15.17 24.85
C LYS A 114 -16.96 15.06 26.35
N PRO A 115 -17.31 16.14 27.06
CA PRO A 115 -17.77 15.99 28.43
C PRO A 115 -19.15 15.33 28.44
N LEU A 116 -19.30 14.34 29.31
CA LEU A 116 -20.58 13.77 29.73
C LEU A 116 -21.40 14.87 30.44
N TYR A 117 -22.66 15.02 30.00
CA TYR A 117 -23.83 15.55 30.71
C TYR A 117 -23.64 16.65 31.77
N MET A 118 -24.21 17.83 31.49
CA MET A 118 -25.39 18.36 32.20
C MET A 118 -26.20 19.28 31.30
#